data_AF-A0A1G9GIE8-F1
#
_entry.id   AF-A0A1G9GIE8-F1
#
_cell.length_a   1.000
_cell.length_b   1.000
_cell.length_c   1.000
_cell.angle_alpha   90.00
_cell.angle_beta   90.00
_cell.angle_gamma   90.00
#
_symmetry.space_group_name_H-M   'P 1'
#
loop_
_entity.id
_entity.type
_entity.pdbx_description
1 polymer ?
#
loop_
_entity_poly.entity_id
_entity_poly.type
_entity_poly.pdbx_seq_one_letter_code
_entity_poly.pdbx_strand_id
1 'polypeptide(L)'
;MTAVIVDDALRDPFRETTANRWRAGIPSWVAPQMVGVTVRRMVSLDVLVPTGRYVRSDDTKGRNGGKLMRVYALNLAAPALLHPRTAAGQPAA
;
A
#
# COMPACT_ATOMS: atom_id res chain seq x y z
N MET A 1 0.47 -7.98 2.72
CA MET A 1 0.47 -6.92 1.68
C MET A 1 0.26 -5.53 2.27
N THR A 2 -0.83 -5.24 2.97
CA THR A 2 -1.08 -3.91 3.59
C THR A 2 0.10 -3.42 4.42
N ALA A 3 0.67 -4.28 5.27
CA ALA A 3 1.85 -3.93 6.06
C ALA A 3 3.07 -3.53 5.21
N VAL A 4 3.31 -4.21 4.07
CA VAL A 4 4.40 -3.88 3.14
C VAL A 4 4.19 -2.50 2.52
N ILE A 5 2.95 -2.20 2.14
CA ILE A 5 2.57 -0.90 1.55
C ILE A 5 2.75 0.24 2.58
N VAL A 6 2.28 0.02 3.81
CA VAL A 6 2.37 1.01 4.89
C VAL A 6 3.83 1.21 5.32
N ASP A 7 4.60 0.14 5.49
CA ASP A 7 6.01 0.22 5.85
C ASP A 7 6.84 0.95 4.78
N ASP A 8 6.60 0.67 3.49
CA ASP A 8 7.25 1.43 2.41
C ASP A 8 6.93 2.92 2.47
N ALA A 9 5.66 3.29 2.65
CA ALA A 9 5.26 4.68 2.79
C ALA A 9 5.86 5.33 4.05
N LEU A 10 5.96 4.61 5.16
CA LEU A 10 6.57 5.12 6.39
C LEU A 10 8.08 5.38 6.23
N ARG A 11 8.77 4.70 5.32
CA ARG A 11 10.19 4.95 5.02
C ARG A 11 10.41 6.17 4.12
N ASP A 12 9.35 6.68 3.48
CA ASP A 12 9.40 7.86 2.64
C ASP A 12 9.26 9.16 3.46
N PRO A 13 10.12 10.19 3.25
CA PRO A 13 10.03 11.45 3.98
C PRO A 13 8.68 12.18 3.82
N PHE A 14 8.00 12.01 2.68
CA PHE A 14 6.70 12.60 2.40
C PHE A 14 5.54 11.66 2.73
N ARG A 15 5.84 10.48 3.29
CA ARG A 15 4.87 9.41 3.54
C ARG A 15 4.21 8.90 2.27
N GLU A 16 4.94 8.93 1.16
CA GLU A 16 4.42 8.58 -0.15
C GLU A 16 4.91 7.22 -0.63
N THR A 17 4.12 6.63 -1.51
CA THR A 17 4.39 5.30 -2.02
C THR A 17 3.79 5.09 -3.40
N THR A 18 4.34 4.10 -4.12
CA THR A 18 3.99 3.80 -5.50
C THR A 18 4.05 2.31 -5.75
N ALA A 19 3.45 1.89 -6.86
CA ALA A 19 3.35 0.47 -7.17
C ALA A 19 4.70 -0.23 -7.36
N ASN A 20 5.74 0.48 -7.82
CA ASN A 20 7.08 -0.09 -7.96
C ASN A 20 7.73 -0.42 -6.62
N ARG A 21 7.49 0.40 -5.59
CA ARG A 21 8.16 0.27 -4.30
C ARG A 21 7.65 -0.94 -3.52
N TRP A 22 6.33 -1.14 -3.45
CA TRP A 22 5.76 -2.25 -2.69
C TRP A 22 5.66 -3.58 -3.46
N ARG A 23 5.59 -3.59 -4.80
CA ARG A 23 5.37 -4.83 -5.57
C ARG A 23 6.51 -5.83 -5.38
N ALA A 24 7.74 -5.35 -5.30
CA ALA A 24 8.92 -6.20 -5.08
C ALA A 24 8.92 -6.87 -3.70
N GLY A 25 8.27 -6.25 -2.69
CA GLY A 25 8.13 -6.81 -1.35
C GLY A 25 6.93 -7.75 -1.17
N ILE A 26 6.14 -8.00 -2.22
CA ILE A 26 4.98 -8.88 -2.16
C ILE A 26 5.33 -10.21 -2.86
N PRO A 27 5.14 -11.36 -2.20
CA PRO A 27 5.38 -12.66 -2.83
C PRO A 27 4.58 -12.85 -4.12
N SER A 28 5.20 -13.49 -5.12
CA SER A 28 4.62 -13.72 -6.45
C SER A 28 3.38 -14.63 -6.47
N TRP A 29 3.10 -15.35 -5.38
CA TRP A 29 1.86 -16.12 -5.23
C TRP A 29 0.69 -15.26 -4.71
N VAL A 30 0.94 -14.04 -4.22
CA VAL A 30 -0.07 -13.06 -3.80
C VAL A 30 -0.34 -12.02 -4.90
N ALA A 31 0.73 -11.57 -5.57
CA ALA A 31 0.67 -10.60 -6.64
C ALA A 31 0.80 -11.30 -8.01
N PRO A 32 0.03 -10.88 -9.04
CA PRO A 32 -0.65 -9.59 -9.16
C PRO A 32 -2.10 -9.55 -8.68
N GLN A 33 -2.74 -10.69 -8.43
CA GLN A 33 -4.20 -10.82 -8.30
C GLN A 33 -4.79 -9.93 -7.20
N MET A 34 -4.08 -9.76 -6.08
CA MET A 34 -4.60 -9.02 -4.93
C MET A 34 -4.22 -7.54 -4.88
N VAL A 35 -3.22 -7.11 -5.65
CA VAL A 35 -2.66 -5.75 -5.54
C VAL A 35 -3.72 -4.68 -5.81
N GLY A 36 -4.47 -4.80 -6.91
CA GLY A 36 -5.47 -3.80 -7.28
C GLY A 36 -6.62 -3.72 -6.27
N VAL A 37 -7.12 -4.87 -5.81
CA VAL A 37 -8.22 -4.95 -4.82
C VAL A 37 -7.78 -4.35 -3.49
N THR A 38 -6.58 -4.67 -3.01
CA THR A 38 -6.09 -4.14 -1.73
C THR A 38 -5.84 -2.65 -1.79
N VAL A 39 -5.20 -2.12 -2.86
CA VAL A 39 -5.02 -0.67 -3.01
C VAL A 39 -6.38 0.03 -3.07
N ARG A 40 -7.34 -0.50 -3.84
CA ARG A 40 -8.70 0.06 -3.89
C ARG A 40 -9.36 0.08 -2.52
N ARG A 41 -9.20 -1.00 -1.73
CA ARG A 41 -9.75 -1.06 -0.37
C ARG A 41 -9.07 -0.04 0.56
N MET A 42 -7.74 0.10 0.50
CA MET A 42 -7.01 1.08 1.30
C MET A 42 -7.43 2.52 0.97
N VAL A 43 -7.66 2.83 -0.31
CA VAL A 43 -8.22 4.12 -0.73
C VAL A 43 -9.65 4.30 -0.19
N SER A 44 -10.51 3.29 -0.27
CA SER A 44 -11.88 3.39 0.26
C SER A 44 -11.95 3.55 1.78
N LEU A 45 -10.90 3.14 2.49
CA LEU A 45 -10.76 3.26 3.95
C LEU A 45 -9.96 4.52 4.34
N ASP A 46 -9.67 5.38 3.37
CA ASP A 46 -8.89 6.61 3.54
C ASP A 46 -7.47 6.39 4.07
N VAL A 47 -6.95 5.16 3.99
CA VAL A 47 -5.56 4.83 4.39
C VAL A 47 -4.55 5.36 3.37
N LEU A 48 -4.91 5.27 2.09
CA LEU A 48 -4.11 5.84 1.00
C LEU A 48 -4.90 6.94 0.30
N VAL A 49 -4.29 8.12 0.17
CA VAL A 49 -4.87 9.27 -0.50
C VAL A 49 -4.15 9.50 -1.84
N PRO A 50 -4.86 9.50 -2.98
CA PRO A 50 -4.31 9.94 -4.26
C PRO A 50 -3.73 11.36 -4.17
N THR A 51 -2.47 11.55 -4.53
CA THR A 51 -1.84 12.89 -4.50
C THR A 51 -2.11 13.71 -5.76
N GLY A 52 -2.75 13.10 -6.78
CA GLY A 52 -2.89 13.68 -8.11
C GLY A 52 -1.63 13.56 -8.99
N ARG A 53 -0.48 13.21 -8.40
CA ARG A 53 0.78 13.02 -9.13
C ARG A 53 0.92 11.61 -9.67
N TYR A 54 1.67 11.50 -10.77
CA TYR A 54 2.02 10.23 -11.40
C TYR A 54 3.52 10.18 -11.65
N VAL A 55 4.08 8.98 -11.54
CA VAL A 55 5.47 8.69 -11.91
C VAL A 55 5.49 7.58 -12.95
N ARG A 56 6.54 7.53 -13.79
CA ARG A 56 6.71 6.43 -14.73
C ARG A 56 7.23 5.20 -13.99
N SER A 57 6.70 4.04 -14.33
CA SER A 57 7.21 2.76 -13.84
C SER A 57 8.57 2.47 -14.46
N ASP A 58 9.56 2.22 -13.61
CA ASP A 58 10.87 1.65 -13.96
C ASP A 58 10.87 0.11 -13.98
N ASP A 59 9.69 -0.54 -13.92
CA ASP A 59 9.57 -1.99 -13.92
C ASP A 59 10.10 -2.57 -15.24
N THR A 60 11.33 -3.06 -15.22
CA THR A 60 12.02 -3.67 -16.36
C THR A 60 11.70 -5.16 -16.51
N LYS A 61 11.14 -5.79 -15.47
CA LYS A 61 10.86 -7.24 -15.44
C LYS A 61 9.40 -7.54 -15.76
N GLY A 62 8.49 -6.67 -15.37
CA GLY A 62 7.07 -6.76 -15.67
C GLY A 62 6.68 -5.99 -16.93
N ARG A 63 5.43 -6.19 -17.38
CA ARG A 63 4.85 -5.48 -18.54
C ARG A 63 4.39 -4.06 -18.21
N ASN A 64 4.98 -3.43 -17.19
CA ASN A 64 4.58 -2.11 -16.69
C ASN A 64 5.58 -1.00 -17.00
N GLY A 65 6.80 -1.31 -17.44
CA GLY A 65 7.82 -0.32 -17.79
C GLY A 65 7.26 0.83 -18.65
N GLY A 66 7.57 2.06 -18.24
CA GLY A 66 7.13 3.30 -18.88
C GLY A 66 5.68 3.72 -18.62
N LYS A 67 4.81 2.85 -18.09
CA LYS A 67 3.42 3.20 -17.77
C LYS A 67 3.36 4.16 -16.59
N LEU A 68 2.37 5.05 -16.61
CA LEU A 68 2.10 5.96 -15.50
C LEU A 68 1.54 5.19 -14.31
N MET A 69 2.12 5.44 -13.14
CA MET A 69 1.67 4.94 -11.86
C MET A 69 1.31 6.11 -10.98
N ARG A 70 0.16 5.99 -10.31
CA ARG A 70 -0.27 6.99 -9.34
C ARG A 70 0.62 6.96 -8.11
N VAL A 71 0.90 8.14 -7.56
CA VAL A 71 1.51 8.31 -6.25
C VAL A 71 0.40 8.43 -5.20
N TYR A 72 0.56 7.72 -4.09
CA TYR A 72 -0.34 7.78 -2.95
C TYR A 72 0.41 8.31 -1.73
N ALA A 73 -0.25 9.15 -0.94
CA ALA A 73 0.20 9.54 0.39
C ALA A 73 -0.49 8.65 1.45
N LEU A 74 0.25 8.25 2.47
CA LEU A 74 -0.28 7.55 3.63
C LEU A 74 -0.97 8.55 4.57
N ASN A 75 -2.25 8.30 4.85
CA ASN A 75 -2.98 9.07 5.85
C ASN A 75 -2.86 8.40 7.22
N LEU A 76 -2.03 8.98 8.11
CA LEU A 76 -1.84 8.48 9.46
C LEU A 76 -3.05 8.71 10.38
N ALA A 77 -3.94 9.62 10.00
CA ALA A 77 -5.19 9.88 10.72
C ALA A 77 -6.36 9.01 10.23
N ALA A 78 -6.11 8.09 9.29
CA ALA A 78 -7.15 7.23 8.75
C ALA A 78 -7.82 6.42 9.89
N PRO A 79 -9.15 6.49 10.05
CA PRO A 79 -9.85 5.79 11.12
C PRO A 79 -9.52 4.29 11.14
N ALA A 80 -9.38 3.66 9.97
CA ALA A 80 -9.02 2.24 9.85
C ALA A 80 -7.64 1.87 10.43
N LEU A 81 -6.72 2.84 10.57
CA LEU A 81 -5.42 2.64 11.25
C LEU A 81 -5.50 2.93 12.75
N LEU A 82 -6.42 3.81 13.16
CA LEU A 82 -6.55 4.27 14.54
C LEU A 82 -7.43 3.36 15.40
N HIS A 83 -8.13 2.38 14.81
CA HIS A 83 -8.88 1.40 15.60
C HIS A 83 -7.88 0.65 16.51
N PRO A 84 -8.00 0.78 17.84
CA PRO A 84 -7.21 -0.04 18.73
C PRO A 84 -7.55 -1.49 18.40
N ARG A 85 -6.52 -2.33 18.34
CA ARG A 85 -6.70 -3.78 18.28
C ARG A 85 -7.39 -4.18 19.57
N THR A 86 -8.72 -4.15 19.60
CA THR A 86 -9.51 -4.69 20.72
C THR A 86 -8.99 -6.09 20.93
N ALA A 87 -8.42 -6.34 22.11
CA ALA A 87 -7.65 -7.52 22.44
C ALA A 87 -8.35 -8.78 21.94
N ALA A 88 -7.84 -9.37 20.86
CA ALA A 88 -8.28 -10.68 20.42
C ALA A 88 -7.71 -11.69 21.43
N GLY A 89 -8.57 -12.11 22.36
CA GLY A 89 -8.50 -13.38 23.08
C GLY A 89 -7.18 -13.70 23.76
N GLN A 90 -7.04 -13.24 25.01
CA GLN A 90 -6.29 -14.01 26.01
C GLN A 90 -6.94 -15.41 26.07
N PRO A 91 -6.22 -16.52 25.84
CA PRO A 91 -6.81 -17.83 26.07
C PRO A 91 -7.13 -17.92 27.56
N ALA A 92 -8.38 -18.20 27.90
CA ALA A 92 -8.76 -18.56 29.25
C ALA A 92 -7.98 -19.83 29.64
N ALA A 93 -7.36 -19.78 30.81
CA ALA A 93 -6.58 -20.86 31.42
C ALA A 93 -7.41 -22.12 31.65
#